data_AF-A0AAF3JAF5-F1
#
_entry.id   AF-A0AAF3JAF5-F1
#
_cell.length_a   1.000
_cell.length_b   1.000
_cell.length_c   1.000
_cell.angle_alpha   90.00
_cell.angle_beta   90.00
_cell.angle_gamma   90.00
#
_symmetry.space_group_name_H-M   'P 1'
#
loop_
_entity.id
_entity.type
_entity.pdbx_description
1 polymer ?
#
loop_
_entity_poly.entity_id
_entity_poly.type
_entity_poly.pdbx_seq_one_letter_code
_entity_poly.pdbx_strand_id
1 'polypeptide(L)'
;MQRRLRLNVIVCYLIALSAFTGIVRAMLMFDKVDAESSCLLSMCDVDSGCVPVGCSVDQNERIGCGYFNLNIYQFRQCYQPGKKDDENEEEAWMHCAEDYHCSANCIRIIASRFRLKCYGKSDCETMARIHDGGANGCRDSNTATYWKKVRNLCGDACNKPIFRRQ
;
A
#
# COMPACT_ATOMS: atom_id res chain seq x y z
N MET A 1 51.11 21.83 29.42
CA MET A 1 49.98 22.56 28.82
C MET A 1 49.47 21.89 27.53
N GLN A 2 50.32 21.56 26.54
CA GLN A 2 49.92 20.93 25.26
C GLN A 2 49.15 19.59 25.37
N ARG A 3 49.47 18.71 26.32
CA ARG A 3 48.80 17.39 26.44
C ARG A 3 47.33 17.49 26.88
N ARG A 4 47.00 18.44 27.77
CA ARG A 4 45.61 18.69 28.20
C ARG A 4 44.77 19.29 27.07
N LEU A 5 45.36 20.17 26.26
CA LEU A 5 44.70 20.75 25.09
C LEU A 5 44.37 19.68 24.03
N ARG A 6 45.31 18.75 23.76
CA ARG A 6 45.09 17.62 22.85
C ARG A 6 43.99 16.67 23.34
N LEU A 7 43.94 16.38 24.64
CA LEU A 7 42.92 15.51 25.22
C LEU A 7 41.52 16.15 25.13
N ASN A 8 41.40 17.45 25.43
CA ASN A 8 40.14 18.18 25.35
C ASN A 8 39.60 18.25 23.91
N VAL A 9 40.47 18.43 22.92
CA VAL A 9 40.09 18.43 21.49
C VAL A 9 39.57 17.06 21.06
N ILE A 10 40.22 15.97 21.49
CA ILE A 10 39.77 14.59 21.18
C ILE A 10 38.41 14.31 21.81
N VAL A 11 38.20 14.71 23.08
CA VAL A 11 36.92 14.53 23.78
C VAL A 11 35.79 15.30 23.09
N CYS A 12 36.02 16.55 22.68
CA CYS A 12 35.03 17.31 21.92
C CYS A 12 34.68 16.65 20.58
N TYR A 13 35.67 16.08 19.87
CA TYR A 13 35.45 15.41 18.59
C TYR A 13 34.61 14.13 18.76
N LEU A 14 34.87 13.34 19.81
CA LEU A 14 34.10 12.14 20.13
C LEU A 14 32.65 12.45 20.54
N ILE A 15 32.44 13.52 21.31
CA ILE A 15 31.09 13.98 21.68
C ILE A 15 30.32 14.44 20.44
N ALA A 16 30.95 15.21 19.55
CA ALA A 16 30.33 15.66 18.30
C ALA A 16 29.96 14.49 17.38
N LEU A 17 30.84 13.49 17.24
CA LEU A 17 30.54 12.26 16.49
C LEU A 17 29.36 11.49 17.08
N SER A 18 29.28 11.33 18.40
CA SER A 18 28.18 10.63 19.05
C SER A 18 26.84 11.35 18.86
N ALA A 19 26.82 12.69 18.96
CA ALA A 19 25.63 13.50 18.71
C ALA A 19 25.19 13.42 17.24
N PHE A 20 26.17 13.42 16.31
CA PHE A 20 25.90 13.28 14.88
C PHE A 20 25.27 11.90 14.56
N THR A 21 25.77 10.82 15.17
CA THR A 21 25.17 9.48 14.98
C THR A 21 23.74 9.37 15.53
N GLY A 22 23.41 10.09 16.60
CA GLY A 22 22.07 10.14 17.18
C GLY A 22 21.05 10.84 16.27
N ILE A 23 21.43 11.98 15.69
CA ILE A 23 20.58 12.76 14.76
C ILE A 23 20.32 11.98 13.47
N VAL A 24 21.35 11.32 12.91
CA VAL A 24 21.20 10.49 11.71
C VAL A 24 20.25 9.30 11.96
N ARG A 25 20.30 8.68 13.14
CA ARG A 25 19.33 7.62 13.51
C ARG A 25 17.89 8.11 13.61
N ALA A 26 17.67 9.34 14.08
CA ALA A 26 16.33 9.93 14.13
C ALA A 26 15.79 10.27 12.73
N MET A 27 16.65 10.63 11.78
CA MET A 27 16.28 10.89 10.37
C MET A 27 16.14 9.62 9.51
N LEU A 28 16.66 8.48 9.97
CA LEU A 28 16.52 7.17 9.30
C LEU A 28 15.32 6.35 9.78
N MET A 29 14.39 6.97 10.53
CA MET A 29 13.01 6.49 10.64
C MET A 29 12.26 6.80 9.33
N PHE A 30 12.84 6.50 8.18
CA PHE A 30 12.03 6.18 7.01
C PHE A 30 11.38 4.86 7.38
N ASP A 31 10.08 4.91 7.71
CA ASP A 31 9.24 3.72 7.73
C ASP A 31 9.66 2.87 6.55
N LYS A 32 9.99 1.61 6.83
CA LYS A 32 10.31 0.63 5.80
C LYS A 32 9.31 0.84 4.68
N VAL A 33 9.78 1.35 3.55
CA VAL A 33 9.15 1.07 2.26
C VAL A 33 9.24 -0.44 2.18
N ASP A 34 8.23 -1.13 2.74
CA ASP A 34 8.04 -2.56 2.54
C ASP A 34 8.07 -2.66 1.02
N ALA A 35 9.12 -3.31 0.48
CA ALA A 35 9.33 -3.43 -0.94
C ALA A 35 7.98 -3.81 -1.58
N GLU A 36 7.45 -2.89 -2.39
CA GLU A 36 6.08 -2.92 -2.83
C GLU A 36 5.77 -4.31 -3.42
N SER A 37 4.68 -4.93 -2.96
CA SER A 37 4.48 -6.35 -3.27
C SER A 37 4.26 -6.50 -4.77
N SER A 38 4.88 -7.49 -5.41
CA SER A 38 4.65 -7.78 -6.83
C SER A 38 3.17 -7.98 -7.14
N CYS A 39 2.38 -8.41 -6.16
CA CYS A 39 0.93 -8.47 -6.23
C CYS A 39 0.28 -7.11 -6.51
N LEU A 40 0.58 -6.09 -5.70
CA LEU A 40 -0.01 -4.77 -5.82
C LEU A 40 0.44 -4.06 -7.11
N LEU A 41 1.70 -4.22 -7.51
CA LEU A 41 2.16 -3.73 -8.81
C LEU A 41 1.39 -4.37 -9.97
N SER A 42 1.17 -5.69 -9.93
CA SER A 42 0.38 -6.38 -10.95
C SER A 42 -1.10 -6.00 -10.93
N MET A 43 -1.70 -5.77 -9.76
CA MET A 43 -3.08 -5.26 -9.67
C MET A 43 -3.18 -3.85 -10.28
N CYS A 44 -2.24 -2.98 -9.93
CA CYS A 44 -2.13 -1.62 -10.47
C CYS A 44 -1.99 -1.62 -12.00
N ASP A 45 -1.13 -2.49 -12.56
CA ASP A 45 -0.99 -2.66 -14.01
C ASP A 45 -2.27 -3.15 -14.68
N VAL A 46 -3.00 -4.09 -14.06
CA VAL A 46 -4.27 -4.60 -14.62
C VAL A 46 -5.35 -3.53 -14.62
N ASP A 47 -5.41 -2.70 -13.58
CA ASP A 47 -6.47 -1.70 -13.39
C ASP A 47 -6.26 -0.46 -14.26
N SER A 48 -5.02 0.03 -14.35
CA SER A 48 -4.72 1.33 -14.96
C SER A 48 -3.45 1.37 -15.80
N GLY A 49 -2.71 0.26 -15.95
CA GLY A 49 -1.32 0.32 -16.43
C GLY A 49 -0.37 0.98 -15.43
N CYS A 50 -0.78 0.95 -14.16
CA CYS A 50 -0.15 1.60 -13.03
C CYS A 50 0.15 3.09 -13.21
N VAL A 51 -0.87 3.82 -13.67
CA VAL A 51 -0.85 5.27 -13.81
C VAL A 51 -2.17 5.89 -13.30
N PRO A 52 -2.15 7.15 -12.85
CA PRO A 52 -3.34 7.85 -12.37
C PRO A 52 -4.23 8.26 -13.56
N VAL A 53 -5.25 7.45 -13.90
CA VAL A 53 -6.10 7.64 -15.10
C VAL A 53 -7.35 8.51 -14.87
N GLY A 54 -7.55 9.08 -13.68
CA GLY A 54 -8.81 9.70 -13.32
C GLY A 54 -9.91 8.68 -13.06
N CYS A 55 -11.16 9.11 -13.15
CA CYS A 55 -12.33 8.28 -12.88
C CYS A 55 -13.00 7.76 -14.16
N SER A 56 -13.41 6.49 -14.15
CA SER A 56 -14.11 5.85 -15.26
C SER A 56 -15.24 4.95 -14.75
N VAL A 57 -16.22 4.68 -15.63
CA VAL A 57 -17.34 3.78 -15.34
C VAL A 57 -17.01 2.40 -15.92
N ASP A 58 -17.11 1.35 -15.10
CA ASP A 58 -16.94 -0.03 -15.53
C ASP A 58 -18.19 -0.59 -16.26
N GLN A 59 -18.08 -1.80 -16.80
CA GLN A 59 -19.15 -2.51 -17.49
C GLN A 59 -20.39 -2.82 -16.63
N ASN A 60 -20.30 -2.62 -15.31
CA ASN A 60 -21.39 -2.82 -14.34
C ASN A 60 -21.91 -1.48 -13.80
N GLU A 61 -21.64 -0.37 -14.50
CA GLU A 61 -22.03 1.00 -14.12
C GLU A 61 -21.42 1.47 -12.78
N ARG A 62 -20.26 0.92 -12.39
CA ARG A 62 -19.54 1.32 -11.17
C ARG A 62 -18.46 2.31 -11.52
N ILE A 63 -18.38 3.41 -10.77
CA ILE A 63 -17.31 4.39 -10.90
C ILE A 63 -16.11 3.94 -10.06
N GLY A 64 -14.94 3.85 -10.68
CA GLY A 64 -13.65 3.69 -10.02
C GLY A 64 -12.64 4.71 -10.52
N CYS A 65 -11.64 5.03 -9.70
CA CYS A 65 -10.65 6.07 -10.01
C CYS A 65 -9.20 5.62 -9.80
N GLY A 66 -8.28 6.32 -10.48
CA GLY A 66 -6.84 6.30 -10.23
C GLY A 66 -6.16 4.94 -10.43
N TYR A 67 -5.11 4.69 -9.66
CA TYR A 67 -4.18 3.57 -9.89
C TYR A 67 -4.82 2.19 -9.85
N PHE A 68 -5.82 2.00 -9.00
CA PHE A 68 -6.45 0.70 -8.75
C PHE A 68 -7.92 0.67 -9.17
N ASN A 69 -8.39 1.62 -9.98
CA ASN A 69 -9.82 1.78 -10.28
C ASN A 69 -10.68 1.74 -8.98
N LEU A 70 -10.17 2.37 -7.92
CA LEU A 70 -10.71 2.29 -6.56
C LEU A 70 -12.08 2.96 -6.52
N ASN A 71 -13.10 2.27 -6.03
CA ASN A 71 -14.44 2.88 -5.88
C ASN A 71 -14.65 3.52 -4.50
N ILE A 72 -15.59 4.46 -4.40
CA ILE A 72 -15.87 5.20 -3.16
C ILE A 72 -16.30 4.29 -1.99
N TYR A 73 -16.97 3.16 -2.28
CA TYR A 73 -17.36 2.21 -1.23
C TYR A 73 -16.15 1.50 -0.63
N GLN A 74 -15.15 1.16 -1.44
CA GLN A 74 -13.88 0.61 -0.97
C GLN A 74 -13.14 1.66 -0.12
N PHE A 75 -13.10 2.91 -0.56
CA PHE A 75 -12.51 4.01 0.22
C PHE A 75 -13.15 4.14 1.62
N ARG A 76 -14.49 4.06 1.70
CA ARG A 76 -15.20 3.99 2.99
C ARG A 76 -14.80 2.77 3.82
N GLN A 77 -14.62 1.61 3.19
CA GLN A 77 -14.27 0.35 3.88
C GLN A 77 -12.84 0.31 4.43
N CYS A 78 -11.92 1.10 3.85
CA CYS A 78 -10.56 1.28 4.34
C CYS A 78 -10.40 2.49 5.28
N TYR A 79 -11.52 3.02 5.80
CA TYR A 79 -11.55 4.11 6.78
C TYR A 79 -11.10 5.47 6.23
N GLN A 80 -11.30 5.70 4.92
CA GLN A 80 -11.14 7.02 4.29
C GLN A 80 -9.75 7.65 4.54
N PRO A 81 -8.65 6.94 4.25
CA PRO A 81 -7.30 7.41 4.56
C PRO A 81 -7.00 8.75 3.89
N GLY A 82 -6.37 9.66 4.65
CA GLY A 82 -5.97 10.99 4.17
C GLY A 82 -7.07 12.04 4.15
N LYS A 83 -8.34 11.66 4.34
CA LYS A 83 -9.47 12.59 4.38
C LYS A 83 -9.33 13.58 5.55
N LYS A 84 -9.48 14.87 5.27
CA LYS A 84 -9.55 15.92 6.30
C LYS A 84 -10.97 16.11 6.84
N ASP A 85 -11.09 16.70 8.03
CA ASP A 85 -12.38 16.90 8.70
C ASP A 85 -13.35 17.78 7.89
N ASP A 86 -12.82 18.78 7.18
CA ASP A 86 -13.55 19.73 6.33
C ASP A 86 -13.64 19.32 4.85
N GLU A 87 -12.98 18.25 4.45
CA GLU A 87 -12.94 17.77 3.06
C GLU A 87 -14.16 16.91 2.72
N ASN A 88 -14.69 17.09 1.50
CA ASN A 88 -15.75 16.24 0.97
C ASN A 88 -15.22 14.80 0.76
N GLU A 89 -16.06 13.81 1.03
CA GLU A 89 -15.68 12.40 0.87
C GLU A 89 -15.32 12.02 -0.56
N GLU A 90 -16.04 12.54 -1.57
CA GLU A 90 -15.76 12.28 -2.99
C GLU A 90 -14.40 12.85 -3.39
N GLU A 91 -14.08 14.05 -2.92
CA GLU A 91 -12.80 14.71 -3.15
C GLU A 91 -11.65 13.92 -2.49
N ALA A 92 -11.81 13.55 -1.21
CA ALA A 92 -10.83 12.74 -0.50
C ALA A 92 -10.61 11.36 -1.13
N TRP A 93 -11.69 10.73 -1.62
CA TRP A 93 -11.62 9.46 -2.34
C TRP A 93 -10.81 9.61 -3.63
N MET A 94 -11.11 10.63 -4.45
CA MET A 94 -10.36 10.90 -5.68
C MET A 94 -8.89 11.17 -5.37
N HIS A 95 -8.57 12.04 -4.41
CA HIS A 95 -7.20 12.30 -3.98
C HIS A 95 -6.46 11.01 -3.57
N CYS A 96 -7.11 10.14 -2.79
CA CYS A 96 -6.50 8.87 -2.38
C CYS A 96 -6.36 7.88 -3.56
N ALA A 97 -7.31 7.85 -4.49
CA ALA A 97 -7.27 6.98 -5.65
C ALA A 97 -6.13 7.38 -6.63
N GLU A 98 -5.91 8.69 -6.78
CA GLU A 98 -4.83 9.28 -7.59
C GLU A 98 -3.46 9.26 -6.87
N ASP A 99 -3.39 8.83 -5.61
CA ASP A 99 -2.14 8.58 -4.89
C ASP A 99 -1.90 7.06 -4.77
N TYR A 100 -0.80 6.59 -5.35
CA TYR A 100 -0.47 5.17 -5.36
C TYR A 100 -0.38 4.57 -3.95
N HIS A 101 0.25 5.27 -3.01
CA HIS A 101 0.49 4.75 -1.67
C HIS A 101 -0.80 4.72 -0.84
N CYS A 102 -1.62 5.77 -0.95
CA CYS A 102 -2.92 5.84 -0.28
C CYS A 102 -3.84 4.71 -0.76
N SER A 103 -4.00 4.60 -2.09
CA SER A 103 -4.84 3.57 -2.70
C SER A 103 -4.31 2.15 -2.42
N ALA A 104 -3.01 1.89 -2.57
CA ALA A 104 -2.42 0.59 -2.27
C ALA A 104 -2.61 0.20 -0.78
N ASN A 105 -2.45 1.15 0.14
CA ASN A 105 -2.72 0.91 1.56
C ASN A 105 -4.21 0.63 1.82
N CYS A 106 -5.11 1.37 1.16
CA CYS A 106 -6.55 1.12 1.23
C CYS A 106 -6.90 -0.33 0.80
N ILE A 107 -6.35 -0.80 -0.33
CA ILE A 107 -6.52 -2.19 -0.79
C ILE A 107 -6.01 -3.21 0.24
N ARG A 108 -4.82 -2.98 0.83
CA ARG A 108 -4.28 -3.85 1.89
C ARG A 108 -5.21 -3.94 3.10
N ILE A 109 -5.76 -2.81 3.55
CA ILE A 109 -6.70 -2.75 4.69
C ILE A 109 -7.95 -3.56 4.40
N ILE A 110 -8.58 -3.36 3.23
CA ILE A 110 -9.80 -4.06 2.84
C ILE A 110 -9.55 -5.57 2.72
N ALA A 111 -8.44 -5.95 2.07
CA ALA A 111 -8.08 -7.34 1.91
C ALA A 111 -7.82 -8.01 3.27
N SER A 112 -7.08 -7.35 4.17
CA SER A 112 -6.86 -7.84 5.53
C SER A 112 -8.17 -8.01 6.31
N ARG A 113 -9.09 -7.05 6.19
CA ARG A 113 -10.41 -7.08 6.84
C ARG A 113 -11.26 -8.27 6.39
N PHE A 114 -11.21 -8.64 5.11
CA PHE A 114 -12.06 -9.70 4.55
C PHE A 114 -11.33 -11.02 4.27
N ARG A 115 -10.02 -11.14 4.57
CA ARG A 115 -9.20 -12.33 4.28
C ARG A 115 -9.76 -13.64 4.82
N LEU A 116 -10.46 -13.60 5.96
CA LEU A 116 -11.09 -14.78 6.57
C LEU A 116 -12.25 -15.35 5.72
N LYS A 117 -12.68 -14.66 4.66
CA LYS A 117 -13.65 -15.17 3.69
C LYS A 117 -12.99 -15.86 2.48
N CYS A 118 -11.66 -15.94 2.47
CA CYS A 118 -10.82 -16.42 1.38
C CYS A 118 -9.94 -17.61 1.77
N TYR A 119 -10.41 -18.51 2.64
CA TYR A 119 -9.64 -19.67 3.09
C TYR A 119 -9.10 -20.51 1.91
N GLY A 120 -7.85 -20.96 2.05
CA GLY A 120 -7.16 -21.78 1.05
C GLY A 120 -6.62 -21.02 -0.16
N LYS A 121 -6.70 -19.68 -0.16
CA LYS A 121 -6.10 -18.82 -1.19
C LYS A 121 -4.79 -18.21 -0.71
N SER A 122 -3.88 -17.89 -1.63
CA SER A 122 -2.70 -17.10 -1.29
C SER A 122 -3.10 -15.68 -0.89
N ASP A 123 -2.19 -14.96 -0.25
CA ASP A 123 -2.45 -13.58 0.15
C ASP A 123 -2.74 -12.68 -1.06
N CYS A 124 -2.03 -12.89 -2.17
CA CYS A 124 -2.27 -12.12 -3.38
C CYS A 124 -3.60 -12.49 -4.05
N GLU A 125 -3.95 -13.78 -4.17
CA GLU A 125 -5.26 -14.17 -4.70
C GLU A 125 -6.39 -13.61 -3.83
N THR A 126 -6.21 -13.64 -2.51
CA THR A 126 -7.15 -13.05 -1.55
C THR A 126 -7.33 -11.56 -1.81
N MET A 127 -6.23 -10.81 -1.91
CA MET A 127 -6.26 -9.37 -2.15
C MET A 127 -6.89 -9.00 -3.49
N ALA A 128 -6.44 -9.65 -4.58
CA ALA A 128 -6.96 -9.39 -5.92
C ALA A 128 -8.46 -9.70 -6.04
N ARG A 129 -8.91 -10.82 -5.48
CA ARG A 129 -10.33 -11.20 -5.57
C ARG A 129 -11.23 -10.34 -4.68
N ILE A 130 -10.75 -9.91 -3.51
CA ILE A 130 -11.48 -8.96 -2.66
C ILE A 130 -11.56 -7.58 -3.30
N HIS A 131 -10.51 -7.14 -4.01
CA HIS A 131 -10.52 -5.89 -4.75
C HIS A 131 -11.60 -5.90 -5.85
N ASP A 132 -11.60 -6.94 -6.69
CA ASP A 132 -12.53 -7.05 -7.82
C ASP A 132 -14.00 -7.32 -7.41
N GLY A 133 -14.21 -8.18 -6.40
CA GLY A 133 -15.56 -8.63 -6.01
C GLY A 133 -16.03 -8.17 -4.63
N GLY A 134 -15.30 -7.28 -3.97
CA GLY A 134 -15.60 -6.85 -2.60
C GLY A 134 -15.47 -7.97 -1.56
N ALA A 135 -16.17 -7.82 -0.43
CA ALA A 135 -16.00 -8.69 0.74
C ALA A 135 -16.23 -10.20 0.49
N ASN A 136 -17.00 -10.56 -0.54
CA ASN A 136 -17.25 -11.96 -0.90
C ASN A 136 -16.56 -12.38 -2.21
N GLY A 137 -15.62 -11.57 -2.73
CA GLY A 137 -15.02 -11.80 -4.03
C GLY A 137 -14.36 -13.17 -4.19
N CYS A 138 -13.79 -13.75 -3.13
CA CYS A 138 -13.23 -15.11 -3.17
C CYS A 138 -14.26 -16.24 -3.36
N ARG A 139 -15.55 -15.97 -3.14
CA ARG A 139 -16.65 -16.90 -3.39
C ARG A 139 -17.30 -16.68 -4.76
N ASP A 140 -17.11 -15.52 -5.37
CA ASP A 140 -17.61 -15.21 -6.70
C ASP A 140 -16.64 -15.72 -7.77
N SER A 141 -17.07 -16.70 -8.57
CA SER A 141 -16.25 -17.26 -9.65
C SER A 141 -15.85 -16.22 -10.70
N ASN A 142 -16.60 -15.14 -10.88
CA ASN A 142 -16.31 -14.10 -11.87
C ASN A 142 -14.98 -13.40 -11.60
N THR A 143 -14.60 -13.27 -10.32
CA THR A 143 -13.32 -12.64 -9.91
C THR A 143 -12.09 -13.49 -10.18
N ALA A 144 -12.26 -14.77 -10.56
CA ALA A 144 -11.15 -15.61 -10.97
C ALA A 144 -10.48 -15.10 -12.25
N THR A 145 -11.23 -14.41 -13.12
CA THR A 145 -10.71 -13.81 -14.35
C THR A 145 -9.74 -12.68 -14.04
N TYR A 146 -10.11 -11.79 -13.11
CA TYR A 146 -9.23 -10.72 -12.62
C TYR A 146 -7.95 -11.29 -12.00
N TRP A 147 -8.10 -12.26 -11.08
CA TRP A 147 -6.96 -12.94 -10.47
C TRP A 147 -6.02 -13.57 -11.50
N LYS A 148 -6.56 -14.22 -12.54
CA LYS A 148 -5.73 -14.81 -13.60
C LYS A 148 -4.87 -13.77 -14.30
N LYS A 149 -5.40 -12.56 -14.57
CA LYS A 149 -4.62 -11.46 -15.17
C LYS A 149 -3.47 -11.04 -14.25
N VAL A 150 -3.77 -10.79 -12.96
CA VAL A 150 -2.77 -10.41 -11.94
C VAL A 150 -1.69 -11.48 -11.83
N ARG A 151 -2.08 -12.75 -11.68
CA ARG A 151 -1.15 -13.89 -11.55
C ARG A 151 -0.21 -14.02 -12.76
N ASN A 152 -0.70 -13.73 -13.96
CA ASN A 152 0.12 -13.81 -15.17
C ASN A 152 1.23 -12.75 -15.20
N LEU A 153 1.05 -11.60 -14.54
CA LEU A 153 2.06 -10.54 -14.48
C LEU A 153 3.13 -10.80 -13.42
N CYS A 154 2.73 -11.17 -12.20
CA CYS A 154 3.66 -11.39 -11.09
C CYS A 154 4.29 -12.81 -11.06
N GLY A 155 3.69 -13.79 -11.74
CA GLY A 155 4.13 -15.18 -11.70
C GLY A 155 4.28 -15.73 -10.27
N ASP A 156 5.41 -16.37 -10.01
CA ASP A 156 5.71 -16.96 -8.70
C ASP A 156 5.86 -15.93 -7.57
N ALA A 157 6.15 -14.66 -7.91
CA ALA A 157 6.28 -13.61 -6.90
C ALA A 157 4.95 -13.34 -6.15
N CYS A 158 3.80 -13.68 -6.75
CA CYS A 158 2.51 -13.60 -6.08
C CYS A 158 2.30 -14.61 -4.93
N ASN A 159 3.17 -15.62 -4.81
CA ASN A 159 3.10 -16.58 -3.70
C ASN A 159 3.81 -16.09 -2.44
N LYS A 160 4.51 -14.94 -2.50
CA LYS A 160 5.15 -14.34 -1.33
C LYS A 160 4.07 -13.89 -0.33
N PRO A 161 4.22 -14.20 0.98
CA PRO A 161 3.30 -13.72 2.00
C PRO A 161 3.24 -12.18 2.01
N ILE A 162 2.04 -11.63 2.11
CA ILE A 162 1.78 -10.19 2.20
C ILE A 162 1.21 -9.85 3.57
N PHE A 163 0.30 -10.66 4.09
CA PHE A 163 -0.25 -10.43 5.41
C PHE A 163 0.72 -10.98 6.45
N ARG A 164 1.25 -10.11 7.32
CA ARG A 164 2.01 -10.57 8.48
C ARG A 164 1.09 -11.41 9.37
N ARG A 165 1.52 -12.63 9.68
CA ARG A 165 0.88 -13.44 10.72
C ARG A 165 1.21 -12.76 12.05
N GLN A 166 0.18 -12.31 12.77
CA GLN A 166 0.32 -11.89 14.16
C GLN A 166 0.52 -13.12 15.03
#